data_AF-A0A423UDF0-F1
#
_entry.id   AF-A0A423UDF0-F1
#
_cell.length_a   1.000
_cell.length_b   1.000
_cell.length_c   1.000
_cell.angle_alpha   90.00
_cell.angle_beta   90.00
_cell.angle_gamma   90.00
#
_symmetry.space_group_name_H-M   'P 1'
#
loop_
_entity.id
_entity.type
_entity.pdbx_description
1 polymer ?
#
loop_
_entity_poly.entity_id
_entity_poly.type
_entity_poly.pdbx_seq_one_letter_code
_entity_poly.pdbx_strand_id
1 'polypeptide(L)'
;MFIDQDDGLRPGTLSKLVKISHQHPADIYHFGVQVKAANAAAQEASAGMSTFLNPTPRTIHGEAILQIQFSEVSGFDWHLHHKMFRTELVQRAYRAAEHTRLLLSDDLYMNFIIDSLACEYIAVPDSPWYFYHLGRGDTLGSTLSIPALHLVAQRDAKALALIRQFVESSAAPARADWDERTADARDRLIEHTMNEWKDNLPDTKKHAGLIDILACWQADTVAGELYRYTRDYAYAYLQQPDKTSSTAVNSRKKALEYLEMARHAERGHQSSDSHNQRYQSMKAIAEQHLKDSRLVTDPPQQPTTHRYAWIRHLFS
;
A
#
# COMPACT_ATOMS: atom_id res chain seq x y z
N MET A 1 5.31 7.93 -23.32
CA MET A 1 4.09 8.16 -22.52
C MET A 1 3.21 6.95 -22.70
N PHE A 2 2.67 6.42 -21.61
CA PHE A 2 1.77 5.28 -21.62
C PHE A 2 0.33 5.78 -21.48
N ILE A 3 -0.61 5.10 -22.13
CA ILE A 3 -2.04 5.39 -22.12
C ILE A 3 -2.76 4.05 -22.19
N ASP A 4 -3.75 3.87 -21.34
CA ASP A 4 -4.60 2.69 -21.37
C ASP A 4 -5.58 2.75 -22.54
N GLN A 5 -5.97 1.58 -23.04
CA GLN A 5 -6.79 1.45 -24.24
C GLN A 5 -8.21 2.05 -24.08
N ASP A 6 -8.70 2.13 -22.86
CA ASP A 6 -10.02 2.64 -22.49
C ASP A 6 -9.99 4.10 -22.04
N ASP A 7 -8.82 4.73 -22.05
CA ASP A 7 -8.59 6.10 -21.64
C ASP A 7 -8.33 7.06 -22.81
N GLY A 8 -8.12 8.33 -22.50
CA GLY A 8 -7.86 9.34 -23.53
C GLY A 8 -7.10 10.55 -23.03
N LEU A 9 -6.82 11.46 -23.96
CA LEU A 9 -6.14 12.72 -23.65
C LEU A 9 -6.98 13.91 -24.07
N ARG A 10 -6.91 14.97 -23.28
CA ARG A 10 -7.41 16.28 -23.67
C ARG A 10 -6.62 16.80 -24.89
N PRO A 11 -7.26 17.43 -25.88
CA PRO A 11 -6.56 18.06 -26.99
C PRO A 11 -5.46 19.04 -26.53
N GLY A 12 -4.32 19.01 -27.19
CA GLY A 12 -3.16 19.86 -26.88
C GLY A 12 -2.28 19.40 -25.72
N THR A 13 -2.60 18.28 -25.06
CA THR A 13 -1.79 17.73 -23.96
C THR A 13 -0.33 17.52 -24.36
N LEU A 14 -0.09 16.86 -25.51
CA LEU A 14 1.27 16.61 -26.01
C LEU A 14 2.06 17.90 -26.25
N SER A 15 1.45 18.91 -26.88
CA SER A 15 2.11 20.19 -27.15
C SER A 15 2.50 20.92 -25.85
N LYS A 16 1.65 20.85 -24.82
CA LYS A 16 1.96 21.41 -23.49
C LYS A 16 3.11 20.68 -22.82
N LEU A 17 3.09 19.34 -22.82
CA LEU A 17 4.15 18.52 -22.23
C LEU A 17 5.49 18.74 -22.94
N VAL A 18 5.51 18.82 -24.28
CA VAL A 18 6.71 19.15 -25.05
C VAL A 18 7.25 20.52 -24.67
N LYS A 19 6.38 21.54 -24.60
CA LYS A 19 6.78 22.89 -24.15
C LYS A 19 7.39 22.86 -22.76
N ILE A 20 6.76 22.17 -21.80
CA ILE A 20 7.27 22.01 -20.44
C ILE A 20 8.64 21.33 -20.48
N SER A 21 8.80 20.24 -21.24
CA SER A 21 10.07 19.51 -21.30
C SER A 21 11.24 20.30 -21.89
N HIS A 22 10.96 21.25 -22.78
CA HIS A 22 11.98 22.16 -23.30
C HIS A 22 12.39 23.22 -22.27
N GLN A 23 11.45 23.65 -21.43
CA GLN A 23 11.69 24.67 -20.39
C GLN A 23 12.34 24.06 -19.14
N HIS A 24 11.98 22.82 -18.81
CA HIS A 24 12.40 22.12 -17.61
C HIS A 24 12.74 20.65 -17.94
N PRO A 25 13.95 20.35 -18.44
CA PRO A 25 14.31 19.01 -18.86
C PRO A 25 14.44 18.02 -17.68
N ALA A 26 13.43 17.17 -17.48
CA ALA A 26 13.41 16.08 -16.51
C ALA A 26 13.37 14.69 -17.17
N ASP A 27 13.41 13.64 -16.36
CA ASP A 27 13.22 12.26 -16.81
C ASP A 27 11.76 11.81 -16.75
N ILE A 28 11.01 12.28 -15.75
CA ILE A 28 9.61 11.94 -15.50
C ILE A 28 8.79 13.22 -15.36
N TYR A 29 7.69 13.32 -16.10
CA TYR A 29 6.69 14.36 -15.95
C TYR A 29 5.36 13.70 -15.58
N HIS A 30 4.92 13.89 -14.34
CA HIS A 30 3.63 13.38 -13.86
C HIS A 30 2.60 14.48 -14.00
N PHE A 31 1.57 14.25 -14.79
CA PHE A 31 0.48 15.20 -15.03
C PHE A 31 -0.86 14.64 -14.54
N GLY A 32 -1.83 15.52 -14.35
CA GLY A 32 -3.08 15.21 -13.71
C GLY A 32 -4.08 14.43 -14.57
N VAL A 33 -5.08 13.90 -13.89
CA VAL A 33 -6.18 13.15 -14.47
C VAL A 33 -7.51 13.87 -14.23
N GLN A 34 -8.42 13.73 -15.18
CA GLN A 34 -9.84 13.93 -14.99
C GLN A 34 -10.53 12.57 -14.94
N VAL A 35 -11.03 12.21 -13.77
CA VAL A 35 -11.79 10.96 -13.57
C VAL A 35 -13.15 11.06 -14.25
N LYS A 36 -13.50 10.04 -15.03
CA LYS A 36 -14.77 9.86 -15.75
C LYS A 36 -15.45 8.60 -15.22
N ALA A 37 -16.32 8.76 -14.24
CA ALA A 37 -17.08 7.64 -13.68
C ALA A 37 -18.06 7.05 -14.71
N ALA A 38 -18.04 5.73 -14.87
CA ALA A 38 -18.91 5.02 -15.81
C ALA A 38 -20.23 4.54 -15.19
N ASN A 39 -20.29 4.41 -13.86
CA ASN A 39 -21.43 3.89 -13.11
C ASN A 39 -21.53 4.53 -11.72
N ALA A 40 -22.57 4.19 -10.94
CA ALA A 40 -22.83 4.79 -9.63
C ALA A 40 -21.71 4.50 -8.61
N ALA A 41 -21.22 3.25 -8.54
CA ALA A 41 -20.12 2.89 -7.65
C ALA A 41 -18.83 3.66 -8.00
N ALA A 42 -18.52 3.81 -9.29
CA ALA A 42 -17.42 4.64 -9.76
C ALA A 42 -17.61 6.12 -9.41
N GLN A 43 -18.85 6.62 -9.45
CA GLN A 43 -19.14 8.01 -9.09
C GLN A 43 -18.83 8.27 -7.60
N GLU A 44 -19.18 7.34 -6.72
CA GLU A 44 -18.86 7.41 -5.29
C GLU A 44 -17.34 7.37 -5.03
N ALA A 45 -16.60 6.54 -5.76
CA ALA A 45 -15.15 6.43 -5.63
C ALA A 45 -14.35 7.55 -6.34
N SER A 46 -14.98 8.34 -7.22
CA SER A 46 -14.30 9.26 -8.13
C SER A 46 -13.45 10.33 -7.43
N ALA A 47 -13.90 10.87 -6.30
CA ALA A 47 -13.17 11.90 -5.56
C ALA A 47 -11.88 11.35 -4.91
N GLY A 48 -11.97 10.15 -4.32
CA GLY A 48 -10.80 9.46 -3.77
C GLY A 48 -9.79 9.13 -4.86
N MET A 49 -10.27 8.57 -5.98
CA MET A 49 -9.43 8.26 -7.14
C MET A 49 -8.78 9.52 -7.74
N SER A 50 -9.52 10.62 -7.83
CA SER A 50 -8.96 11.89 -8.32
C SER A 50 -7.87 12.42 -7.39
N THR A 51 -8.01 12.26 -6.08
CA THR A 51 -6.99 12.68 -5.10
C THR A 51 -5.74 11.82 -5.22
N PHE A 52 -5.91 10.52 -5.40
CA PHE A 52 -4.81 9.56 -5.53
C PHE A 52 -3.99 9.77 -6.81
N LEU A 53 -4.65 9.92 -7.96
CA LEU A 53 -3.98 9.99 -9.26
C LEU A 53 -3.36 11.36 -9.60
N ASN A 54 -3.86 12.46 -9.01
CA ASN A 54 -3.36 13.79 -9.33
C ASN A 54 -2.11 14.15 -8.53
N PRO A 55 -1.02 14.62 -9.18
CA PRO A 55 0.23 14.89 -8.49
C PRO A 55 0.17 16.18 -7.66
N THR A 56 0.78 16.14 -6.48
CA THR A 56 1.07 17.35 -5.69
C THR A 56 2.26 18.12 -6.32
N PRO A 57 2.23 19.47 -6.39
CA PRO A 57 3.32 20.26 -6.97
C PRO A 57 4.67 20.01 -6.28
N ARG A 58 5.67 19.53 -7.04
CA ARG A 58 7.05 19.28 -6.57
C ARG A 58 8.00 18.90 -7.71
N THR A 59 9.29 19.04 -7.42
CA THR A 59 10.39 18.41 -8.17
C THR A 59 11.12 17.47 -7.21
N ILE A 60 11.48 16.27 -7.68
CA ILE A 60 12.18 15.25 -6.89
C ILE A 60 13.42 14.81 -7.68
N HIS A 61 14.53 14.57 -6.99
CA HIS A 61 15.81 14.27 -7.60
C HIS A 61 16.41 12.95 -7.10
N GLY A 62 17.02 12.20 -8.01
CA GLY A 62 17.82 11.00 -7.73
C GLY A 62 17.10 9.97 -6.87
N GLU A 63 17.80 9.44 -5.87
CA GLU A 63 17.31 8.37 -5.00
C GLU A 63 15.98 8.71 -4.30
N ALA A 64 15.72 9.99 -4.05
CA ALA A 64 14.49 10.46 -3.40
C ALA A 64 13.22 10.14 -4.22
N ILE A 65 13.33 9.92 -5.53
CA ILE A 65 12.20 9.56 -6.38
C ILE A 65 11.59 8.24 -5.90
N LEU A 66 12.38 7.17 -5.82
CA LEU A 66 11.91 5.88 -5.32
C LEU A 66 11.58 5.91 -3.82
N GLN A 67 12.32 6.69 -3.02
CA GLN A 67 12.02 6.84 -1.58
C GLN A 67 10.63 7.41 -1.34
N ILE A 68 10.19 8.33 -2.19
CA ILE A 68 8.90 8.98 -2.06
C ILE A 68 7.81 8.14 -2.71
N GLN A 69 8.03 7.55 -3.89
CA GLN A 69 7.03 6.83 -4.70
C GLN A 69 6.02 6.03 -3.87
N PHE A 70 6.52 5.11 -3.03
CA PHE A 70 5.71 4.17 -2.27
C PHE A 70 5.42 4.60 -0.82
N SER A 71 5.88 5.78 -0.40
CA SER A 71 5.63 6.33 0.95
C SER A 71 4.14 6.51 1.23
N GLU A 72 3.68 6.15 2.44
CA GLU A 72 2.29 6.31 2.87
C GLU A 72 1.84 7.77 2.95
N VAL A 73 2.75 8.68 3.33
CA VAL A 73 2.40 10.07 3.67
C VAL A 73 2.55 11.00 2.48
N SER A 74 3.66 10.87 1.76
CA SER A 74 4.04 11.79 0.69
C SER A 74 4.14 11.12 -0.67
N GLY A 75 3.65 9.88 -0.81
CA GLY A 75 3.74 9.13 -2.04
C GLY A 75 3.06 9.80 -3.23
N PHE A 76 3.23 9.18 -4.39
CA PHE A 76 2.43 9.46 -5.56
C PHE A 76 2.05 8.16 -6.22
N ASP A 77 0.99 8.24 -7.01
CA ASP A 77 0.47 7.11 -7.73
C ASP A 77 1.53 6.38 -8.59
N TRP A 78 1.47 5.04 -8.58
CA TRP A 78 2.38 4.13 -9.28
C TRP A 78 1.88 3.62 -10.62
N HIS A 79 0.84 4.20 -11.20
CA HIS A 79 0.48 3.85 -12.56
C HIS A 79 1.45 4.48 -13.57
N LEU A 80 1.73 3.80 -14.67
CA LEU A 80 2.56 4.32 -15.75
C LEU A 80 1.80 5.30 -16.65
N HIS A 81 0.47 5.13 -16.73
CA HIS A 81 -0.37 6.08 -17.43
C HIS A 81 -0.27 7.48 -16.79
N HIS A 82 -0.74 8.52 -17.47
CA HIS A 82 -0.67 9.93 -17.03
C HIS A 82 0.74 10.43 -16.61
N LYS A 83 1.80 9.77 -17.12
CA LYS A 83 3.21 10.18 -16.99
C LYS A 83 3.91 10.19 -18.36
N MET A 84 4.73 11.22 -18.61
CA MET A 84 5.62 11.29 -19.76
C MET A 84 7.05 11.03 -19.29
N PHE A 85 7.78 10.18 -20.02
CA PHE A 85 9.10 9.73 -19.63
C PHE A 85 10.12 10.04 -20.71
N ARG A 86 11.37 10.28 -20.32
CA ARG A 86 12.51 10.30 -21.22
C ARG A 86 12.69 8.91 -21.83
N THR A 87 12.77 8.83 -23.16
CA THR A 87 12.82 7.56 -23.91
C THR A 87 13.95 6.65 -23.43
N GLU A 88 15.15 7.20 -23.24
CA GLU A 88 16.32 6.42 -22.83
C GLU A 88 16.17 5.81 -21.43
N LEU A 89 15.52 6.51 -20.50
CA LEU A 89 15.22 6.00 -19.17
C LEU A 89 14.32 4.76 -19.26
N VAL A 90 13.20 4.87 -19.98
CA VAL A 90 12.25 3.75 -20.15
C VAL A 90 12.91 2.57 -20.84
N GLN A 91 13.70 2.81 -21.90
CA GLN A 91 14.42 1.73 -22.58
C GLN A 91 15.42 1.02 -21.66
N ARG A 92 16.09 1.75 -20.77
CA ARG A 92 16.97 1.15 -19.75
C ARG A 92 16.16 0.33 -18.74
N ALA A 93 15.04 0.86 -18.25
CA ALA A 93 14.18 0.15 -17.31
C ALA A 93 13.63 -1.16 -17.89
N TYR A 94 13.09 -1.13 -19.10
CA TYR A 94 12.57 -2.35 -19.76
C TYR A 94 13.67 -3.37 -20.12
N ARG A 95 14.93 -2.94 -20.32
CA ARG A 95 16.06 -3.86 -20.47
C ARG A 95 16.50 -4.49 -19.14
N ALA A 96 16.29 -3.79 -18.04
CA ALA A 96 16.59 -4.29 -16.70
C ALA A 96 15.49 -5.20 -16.15
N ALA A 97 14.24 -5.00 -16.59
CA ALA A 97 13.11 -5.82 -16.19
C ALA A 97 13.19 -7.24 -16.76
N GLU A 98 12.81 -8.23 -15.94
CA GLU A 98 12.60 -9.60 -16.38
C GLU A 98 11.55 -9.70 -17.51
N HIS A 99 11.83 -10.53 -18.53
CA HIS A 99 10.92 -10.74 -19.66
C HIS A 99 9.86 -11.79 -19.31
N THR A 100 8.91 -11.41 -18.45
CA THR A 100 7.85 -12.29 -17.98
C THR A 100 6.48 -11.63 -18.06
N ARG A 101 5.44 -12.46 -18.14
CA ARG A 101 4.06 -11.99 -18.07
C ARG A 101 3.69 -11.68 -16.62
N LEU A 102 3.38 -10.43 -16.35
CA LEU A 102 2.76 -9.95 -15.10
C LEU A 102 1.50 -9.17 -15.51
N LEU A 103 0.33 -9.59 -15.04
CA LEU A 103 -0.97 -9.03 -15.47
C LEU A 103 -1.60 -8.09 -14.45
N LEU A 104 -0.99 -7.97 -13.28
CA LEU A 104 -1.44 -7.14 -12.19
C LEU A 104 -0.18 -6.64 -11.48
N SER A 105 -0.19 -5.38 -11.08
CA SER A 105 0.94 -4.73 -10.41
C SER A 105 2.22 -4.67 -11.28
N ASP A 106 2.07 -4.78 -12.60
CA ASP A 106 3.14 -4.56 -13.57
C ASP A 106 3.56 -3.08 -13.60
N ASP A 107 2.60 -2.17 -13.50
CA ASP A 107 2.86 -0.74 -13.34
C ASP A 107 3.69 -0.43 -12.08
N LEU A 108 3.37 -1.08 -10.95
CA LEU A 108 4.12 -0.94 -9.71
C LEU A 108 5.55 -1.46 -9.87
N TYR A 109 5.73 -2.66 -10.43
CA TYR A 109 7.04 -3.24 -10.70
C TYR A 109 7.88 -2.36 -11.66
N MET A 110 7.26 -1.87 -12.74
CA MET A 110 7.95 -1.04 -13.70
C MET A 110 8.31 0.34 -13.15
N ASN A 111 7.43 0.99 -12.38
CA ASN A 111 7.78 2.25 -11.72
C ASN A 111 8.88 2.06 -10.69
N PHE A 112 8.91 0.95 -9.94
CA PHE A 112 10.03 0.65 -9.04
C PHE A 112 11.38 0.70 -9.78
N ILE A 113 11.46 0.07 -10.96
CA ILE A 113 12.67 0.10 -11.79
C ILE A 113 12.93 1.50 -12.35
N ILE A 114 11.93 2.13 -12.97
CA ILE A 114 12.06 3.47 -13.59
C ILE A 114 12.54 4.51 -12.57
N ASP A 115 11.89 4.56 -11.41
CA ASP A 115 12.19 5.53 -10.34
C ASP A 115 13.56 5.28 -9.71
N SER A 116 14.03 4.03 -9.69
CA SER A 116 15.40 3.73 -9.26
C SER A 116 16.46 4.27 -10.22
N LEU A 117 16.14 4.39 -11.51
CA LEU A 117 17.07 4.79 -12.57
C LEU A 117 16.95 6.28 -12.96
N ALA A 118 15.89 6.95 -12.51
CA ALA A 118 15.60 8.34 -12.83
C ALA A 118 16.48 9.31 -12.03
N CYS A 119 16.81 10.45 -12.65
CA CYS A 119 17.55 11.54 -12.02
C CYS A 119 16.63 12.70 -11.62
N GLU A 120 15.56 12.95 -12.38
CA GLU A 120 14.65 14.07 -12.10
C GLU A 120 13.19 13.75 -12.44
N TYR A 121 12.32 14.03 -11.48
CA TYR A 121 10.87 13.94 -11.58
C TYR A 121 10.27 15.34 -11.39
N ILE A 122 9.29 15.70 -12.23
CA ILE A 122 8.51 16.93 -12.12
C ILE A 122 7.02 16.59 -12.08
N ALA A 123 6.34 17.05 -11.02
CA ALA A 123 4.90 17.11 -10.98
C ALA A 123 4.39 18.34 -11.74
N VAL A 124 3.44 18.13 -12.65
CA VAL A 124 2.72 19.17 -13.38
C VAL A 124 1.32 19.27 -12.76
N PRO A 125 1.09 20.12 -11.75
CA PRO A 125 -0.24 20.27 -11.16
C PRO A 125 -1.22 20.97 -12.11
N ASP A 126 -2.50 21.01 -11.75
CA ASP A 126 -3.57 21.69 -12.49
C ASP A 126 -3.66 21.29 -13.97
N SER A 127 -3.31 20.04 -14.24
CA SER A 127 -3.19 19.50 -15.59
C SER A 127 -4.14 18.30 -15.79
N PRO A 128 -5.47 18.46 -15.66
CA PRO A 128 -6.45 17.39 -15.84
C PRO A 128 -6.56 17.02 -17.33
N TRP A 129 -5.50 16.39 -17.84
CA TRP A 129 -5.21 16.22 -19.25
C TRP A 129 -5.38 14.76 -19.66
N TYR A 130 -5.24 13.83 -18.72
CA TYR A 130 -5.57 12.43 -18.91
C TYR A 130 -7.03 12.16 -18.53
N PHE A 131 -7.83 11.56 -19.42
CA PHE A 131 -9.19 11.14 -19.12
C PHE A 131 -9.16 9.69 -18.64
N TYR A 132 -9.33 9.51 -17.33
CA TYR A 132 -9.31 8.19 -16.69
C TYR A 132 -10.73 7.66 -16.49
N HIS A 133 -11.10 6.55 -17.14
CA HIS A 133 -12.45 6.01 -17.13
C HIS A 133 -12.67 4.97 -16.04
N LEU A 134 -12.96 5.46 -14.83
CA LEU A 134 -13.25 4.61 -13.67
C LEU A 134 -14.52 3.77 -13.88
N GLY A 135 -14.40 2.44 -13.80
CA GLY A 135 -15.51 1.49 -13.88
C GLY A 135 -15.88 1.04 -15.30
N ARG A 136 -15.03 1.26 -16.31
CA ARG A 136 -15.20 0.72 -17.68
C ARG A 136 -14.53 -0.64 -17.92
N GLY A 137 -13.84 -1.21 -16.93
CA GLY A 137 -13.21 -2.55 -16.98
C GLY A 137 -13.70 -3.48 -15.87
N ASP A 138 -12.91 -4.51 -15.55
CA ASP A 138 -13.17 -5.44 -14.42
C ASP A 138 -13.04 -4.76 -13.03
N THR A 139 -12.60 -3.50 -13.02
CA THR A 139 -12.38 -2.69 -11.83
C THR A 139 -13.71 -2.13 -11.31
N LEU A 140 -14.03 -2.52 -10.07
CA LEU A 140 -15.14 -2.11 -9.21
C LEU A 140 -16.49 -2.83 -9.41
N GLY A 141 -16.97 -3.43 -8.32
CA GLY A 141 -18.38 -3.81 -8.13
C GLY A 141 -18.72 -5.29 -8.31
N SER A 142 -17.76 -6.16 -8.65
CA SER A 142 -17.99 -7.60 -8.70
C SER A 142 -17.64 -8.28 -7.38
N THR A 143 -18.44 -9.26 -6.97
CA THR A 143 -18.15 -10.08 -5.78
C THR A 143 -16.98 -11.00 -6.07
N LEU A 144 -15.90 -10.86 -5.30
CA LEU A 144 -14.68 -11.64 -5.49
C LEU A 144 -14.90 -13.10 -5.11
N SER A 145 -14.34 -14.02 -5.90
CA SER A 145 -14.30 -15.44 -5.58
C SER A 145 -12.95 -15.80 -4.96
N ILE A 146 -12.87 -16.93 -4.23
CA ILE A 146 -11.61 -17.42 -3.67
C ILE A 146 -10.55 -17.64 -4.77
N PRO A 147 -10.86 -18.31 -5.91
CA PRO A 147 -9.88 -18.45 -6.99
C PRO A 147 -9.40 -17.12 -7.57
N ALA A 148 -10.30 -16.13 -7.71
CA ALA A 148 -9.92 -14.81 -8.19
C ALA A 148 -9.01 -14.07 -7.20
N LEU A 149 -9.32 -14.16 -5.90
CA LEU A 149 -8.46 -13.61 -4.84
C LEU A 149 -7.08 -14.28 -4.82
N HIS A 150 -7.02 -15.60 -4.95
CA HIS A 150 -5.75 -16.32 -5.01
C HIS A 150 -4.89 -15.84 -6.18
N LEU A 151 -5.49 -15.57 -7.35
CA LEU A 151 -4.77 -14.98 -8.48
C LEU A 151 -4.25 -13.57 -8.18
N VAL A 152 -5.01 -12.73 -7.47
CA VAL A 152 -4.53 -11.41 -7.00
C VAL A 152 -3.32 -11.58 -6.09
N ALA A 153 -3.46 -12.39 -5.04
CA ALA A 153 -2.39 -12.64 -4.07
C ALA A 153 -1.12 -13.20 -4.73
N GLN A 154 -1.26 -14.15 -5.65
CA GLN A 154 -0.14 -14.73 -6.39
C GLN A 154 0.55 -13.71 -7.30
N ARG A 155 -0.21 -12.85 -7.99
CA ARG A 155 0.36 -11.86 -8.91
C ARG A 155 1.08 -10.75 -8.17
N ASP A 156 0.51 -10.25 -7.08
CA ASP A 156 1.19 -9.25 -6.24
C ASP A 156 2.45 -9.84 -5.60
N ALA A 157 2.41 -11.10 -5.13
CA ALA A 157 3.60 -11.79 -4.62
C ALA A 157 4.66 -11.99 -5.71
N LYS A 158 4.25 -12.29 -6.95
CA LYS A 158 5.14 -12.37 -8.10
C LYS A 158 5.79 -11.02 -8.40
N ALA A 159 5.05 -9.92 -8.36
CA ALA A 159 5.60 -8.58 -8.56
C ALA A 159 6.70 -8.28 -7.53
N LEU A 160 6.48 -8.61 -6.25
CA LEU A 160 7.50 -8.46 -5.21
C LEU A 160 8.73 -9.34 -5.45
N ALA A 161 8.54 -10.57 -5.91
CA ALA A 161 9.66 -11.46 -6.26
C ALA A 161 10.52 -10.87 -7.41
N LEU A 162 9.87 -10.28 -8.42
CA LEU A 162 10.56 -9.61 -9.53
C LEU A 162 11.31 -8.35 -9.08
N ILE A 163 10.74 -7.58 -8.14
CA ILE A 163 11.44 -6.44 -7.51
C ILE A 163 12.72 -6.91 -6.83
N ARG A 164 12.65 -7.99 -6.02
CA ARG A 164 13.84 -8.55 -5.34
C ARG A 164 14.89 -9.02 -6.35
N GLN A 165 14.47 -9.71 -7.41
CA GLN A 165 15.36 -10.14 -8.48
C GLN A 165 16.04 -8.94 -9.16
N PHE A 166 15.31 -7.86 -9.42
CA PHE A 166 15.89 -6.63 -9.98
C PHE A 166 16.94 -6.04 -9.05
N VAL A 167 16.64 -5.90 -7.75
CA VAL A 167 17.55 -5.36 -6.73
C VAL A 167 18.86 -6.15 -6.64
N GLU A 168 18.81 -7.47 -6.79
CA GLU A 168 19.98 -8.34 -6.77
C GLU A 168 20.75 -8.38 -8.10
N SER A 169 20.19 -7.81 -9.17
CA SER A 169 20.79 -7.86 -10.50
C SER A 169 21.90 -6.83 -10.70
N SER A 170 22.76 -7.06 -11.69
CA SER A 170 23.77 -6.08 -12.12
C SER A 170 23.17 -4.83 -12.78
N ALA A 171 21.87 -4.82 -13.06
CA ALA A 171 21.16 -3.68 -13.64
C ALA A 171 20.65 -2.69 -12.57
N ALA A 172 20.57 -3.12 -11.31
CA ALA A 172 20.21 -2.25 -10.21
C ALA A 172 21.32 -1.22 -9.93
N PRO A 173 20.98 0.06 -9.76
CA PRO A 173 21.96 1.06 -9.32
C PRO A 173 22.44 0.78 -7.90
N ALA A 174 23.65 1.24 -7.60
CA ALA A 174 24.18 1.19 -6.23
C ALA A 174 23.38 2.14 -5.33
N ARG A 175 22.84 1.62 -4.23
CA ARG A 175 22.18 2.37 -3.17
C ARG A 175 22.17 1.54 -1.88
N ALA A 176 22.15 2.21 -0.75
CA ALA A 176 22.25 1.57 0.57
C ALA A 176 20.88 1.18 1.17
N ASP A 177 19.79 1.73 0.66
CA ASP A 177 18.44 1.62 1.22
C ASP A 177 17.53 0.64 0.46
N TRP A 178 18.11 -0.36 -0.22
CA TRP A 178 17.34 -1.33 -1.01
C TRP A 178 16.34 -2.13 -0.17
N ASP A 179 16.70 -2.46 1.07
CA ASP A 179 15.84 -3.21 1.97
C ASP A 179 14.57 -2.42 2.31
N GLU A 180 14.72 -1.12 2.60
CA GLU A 180 13.59 -0.22 2.86
C GLU A 180 12.72 -0.03 1.62
N ARG A 181 13.31 0.19 0.44
CA ARG A 181 12.52 0.38 -0.78
C ARG A 181 11.76 -0.88 -1.17
N THR A 182 12.39 -2.05 -1.02
CA THR A 182 11.73 -3.35 -1.24
C THR A 182 10.60 -3.56 -0.24
N ALA A 183 10.77 -3.13 1.01
CA ALA A 183 9.72 -3.15 2.02
C ALA A 183 8.57 -2.20 1.69
N ASP A 184 8.84 -0.97 1.23
CA ASP A 184 7.80 -0.02 0.81
C ASP A 184 6.94 -0.62 -0.31
N ALA A 185 7.56 -1.25 -1.31
CA ALA A 185 6.86 -1.93 -2.40
C ALA A 185 6.07 -3.16 -1.92
N ARG A 186 6.66 -4.00 -1.05
CA ARG A 186 5.96 -5.12 -0.40
C ARG A 186 4.68 -4.63 0.26
N ASP A 187 4.77 -3.53 1.01
CA ASP A 187 3.68 -3.00 1.81
C ASP A 187 2.52 -2.52 0.95
N ARG A 188 2.80 -1.88 -0.20
CA ARG A 188 1.76 -1.52 -1.18
C ARG A 188 1.11 -2.71 -1.85
N LEU A 189 1.90 -3.72 -2.19
CA LEU A 189 1.41 -4.94 -2.84
C LEU A 189 0.50 -5.76 -1.90
N ILE A 190 0.90 -5.95 -0.63
CA ILE A 190 0.01 -6.65 0.31
C ILE A 190 -1.21 -5.81 0.66
N GLU A 191 -1.07 -4.48 0.77
CA GLU A 191 -2.19 -3.58 1.03
C GLU A 191 -3.28 -3.75 -0.04
N HIS A 192 -2.87 -3.83 -1.32
CA HIS A 192 -3.78 -4.09 -2.43
C HIS A 192 -4.48 -5.45 -2.29
N THR A 193 -3.74 -6.55 -2.16
CA THR A 193 -4.31 -7.89 -1.98
C THR A 193 -5.27 -7.96 -0.78
N MET A 194 -4.92 -7.36 0.35
CA MET A 194 -5.72 -7.41 1.56
C MET A 194 -6.95 -6.51 1.49
N ASN A 195 -6.88 -5.36 0.80
CA ASN A 195 -8.06 -4.52 0.55
C ASN A 195 -9.05 -5.24 -0.37
N GLU A 196 -8.58 -5.94 -1.42
CA GLU A 196 -9.45 -6.79 -2.25
C GLU A 196 -10.10 -7.91 -1.42
N TRP A 197 -9.33 -8.57 -0.55
CA TRP A 197 -9.86 -9.54 0.40
C TRP A 197 -10.90 -8.90 1.33
N LYS A 198 -10.67 -7.71 1.88
CA LYS A 198 -11.53 -7.04 2.86
C LYS A 198 -12.82 -6.49 2.23
N ASP A 199 -12.74 -5.89 1.05
CA ASP A 199 -13.84 -5.11 0.49
C ASP A 199 -14.68 -5.92 -0.51
N ASN A 200 -14.07 -6.88 -1.22
CA ASN A 200 -14.75 -7.55 -2.33
C ASN A 200 -15.05 -9.04 -2.09
N LEU A 201 -14.38 -9.71 -1.12
CA LEU A 201 -14.69 -11.11 -0.78
C LEU A 201 -15.86 -11.20 0.24
N PRO A 202 -16.87 -12.07 0.06
CA PRO A 202 -17.95 -12.26 1.04
C PRO A 202 -17.46 -12.67 2.44
N ASP A 203 -18.13 -12.19 3.50
CA ASP A 203 -17.81 -12.51 4.90
C ASP A 203 -17.71 -14.02 5.17
N THR A 204 -18.59 -14.82 4.56
CA THR A 204 -18.59 -16.30 4.68
C THR A 204 -17.36 -16.97 4.08
N LYS A 205 -16.59 -16.27 3.24
CA LYS A 205 -15.40 -16.78 2.56
C LYS A 205 -14.09 -16.21 3.12
N LYS A 206 -14.12 -15.23 4.02
CA LYS A 206 -12.92 -14.53 4.53
C LYS A 206 -11.85 -15.47 5.09
N HIS A 207 -12.25 -16.45 5.91
CA HIS A 207 -11.32 -17.41 6.50
C HIS A 207 -10.61 -18.26 5.44
N ALA A 208 -11.35 -18.81 4.49
CA ALA A 208 -10.76 -19.59 3.39
C ALA A 208 -9.87 -18.72 2.50
N GLY A 209 -10.30 -17.49 2.19
CA GLY A 209 -9.48 -16.54 1.43
C GLY A 209 -8.18 -16.16 2.15
N LEU A 210 -8.19 -16.07 3.48
CA LEU A 210 -6.98 -15.77 4.26
C LEU A 210 -5.97 -16.92 4.20
N ILE A 211 -6.43 -18.17 4.20
CA ILE A 211 -5.58 -19.36 4.00
C ILE A 211 -4.89 -19.28 2.64
N ASP A 212 -5.63 -18.95 1.58
CA ASP A 212 -5.08 -18.83 0.23
C ASP A 212 -4.05 -17.69 0.10
N ILE A 213 -4.25 -16.56 0.79
CA ILE A 213 -3.28 -15.45 0.82
C ILE A 213 -2.00 -15.88 1.55
N LEU A 214 -2.12 -16.55 2.70
CA LEU A 214 -0.99 -17.05 3.49
C LEU A 214 -0.17 -18.12 2.74
N ALA A 215 -0.74 -18.76 1.71
CA ALA A 215 0.03 -19.64 0.82
C ALA A 215 0.94 -18.88 -0.16
N CYS A 216 0.71 -17.58 -0.38
CA CYS A 216 1.50 -16.73 -1.27
C CYS A 216 2.37 -15.72 -0.53
N TRP A 217 1.97 -15.32 0.67
CA TRP A 217 2.57 -14.23 1.43
C TRP A 217 3.07 -14.66 2.80
N GLN A 218 4.13 -14.00 3.27
CA GLN A 218 4.65 -14.22 4.61
C GLN A 218 3.62 -13.79 5.66
N ALA A 219 3.53 -14.59 6.73
CA ALA A 219 2.49 -14.43 7.75
C ALA A 219 2.57 -13.08 8.48
N ASP A 220 3.77 -12.53 8.68
CA ASP A 220 3.96 -11.21 9.28
C ASP A 220 3.36 -10.09 8.41
N THR A 221 3.49 -10.20 7.10
CA THR A 221 3.02 -9.24 6.11
C THR A 221 1.48 -9.23 6.07
N VAL A 222 0.88 -10.42 6.09
CA VAL A 222 -0.59 -10.58 6.21
C VAL A 222 -1.10 -10.12 7.57
N ALA A 223 -0.42 -10.48 8.66
CA ALA A 223 -0.79 -10.06 10.01
C ALA A 223 -0.71 -8.55 10.18
N GLY A 224 0.28 -7.88 9.57
CA GLY A 224 0.40 -6.42 9.57
C GLY A 224 -0.86 -5.73 9.03
N GLU A 225 -1.41 -6.22 7.93
CA GLU A 225 -2.65 -5.69 7.37
C GLU A 225 -3.90 -6.02 8.21
N LEU A 226 -3.95 -7.20 8.82
CA LEU A 226 -5.01 -7.54 9.78
C LEU A 226 -4.97 -6.61 11.01
N TYR A 227 -3.78 -6.30 11.52
CA TYR A 227 -3.61 -5.31 12.58
C TYR A 227 -3.97 -3.90 12.12
N ARG A 228 -3.69 -3.52 10.86
CA ARG A 228 -4.16 -2.26 10.30
C ARG A 228 -5.69 -2.17 10.34
N TYR A 229 -6.41 -3.23 9.99
CA TYR A 229 -7.87 -3.25 10.12
C TYR A 229 -8.34 -3.21 11.58
N THR A 230 -7.70 -3.98 12.47
CA THR A 230 -7.99 -3.91 13.91
C THR A 230 -7.81 -2.50 14.45
N ARG A 231 -6.70 -1.84 14.12
CA ARG A 231 -6.40 -0.44 14.46
C ARG A 231 -7.51 0.50 14.01
N ASP A 232 -7.91 0.40 12.75
CA ASP A 232 -8.90 1.29 12.14
C ASP A 232 -10.26 1.14 12.81
N TYR A 233 -10.72 -0.09 13.02
CA TYR A 233 -12.02 -0.34 13.66
C TYR A 233 -12.02 -0.08 15.18
N ALA A 234 -10.90 -0.33 15.87
CA ALA A 234 -10.76 0.02 17.28
C ALA A 234 -10.79 1.55 17.48
N TYR A 235 -10.12 2.29 16.60
CA TYR A 235 -10.18 3.75 16.59
C TYR A 235 -11.59 4.27 16.24
N ALA A 236 -12.21 3.71 15.19
CA ALA A 236 -13.58 4.06 14.82
C ALA A 236 -14.56 3.85 15.99
N TYR A 237 -14.43 2.74 16.72
CA TYR A 237 -15.20 2.50 17.93
C TYR A 237 -14.87 3.50 19.04
N LEU A 238 -13.59 3.83 19.27
CA LEU A 238 -13.15 4.83 20.27
C LEU A 238 -13.82 6.19 20.02
N GLN A 239 -13.90 6.61 18.75
CA GLN A 239 -14.49 7.89 18.34
C GLN A 239 -16.03 7.94 18.45
N GLN A 240 -16.72 6.80 18.62
CA GLN A 240 -18.18 6.82 18.77
C GLN A 240 -18.60 7.36 20.15
N PRO A 241 -19.43 8.41 20.23
CA PRO A 241 -19.92 8.93 21.51
C PRO A 241 -20.90 7.95 22.16
N ASP A 242 -21.80 7.36 21.38
CA ASP A 242 -22.72 6.32 21.83
C ASP A 242 -22.17 4.92 21.48
N LYS A 243 -21.69 4.23 22.51
CA LYS A 243 -21.14 2.87 22.38
C LYS A 243 -22.19 1.80 22.09
N THR A 244 -23.48 2.13 22.18
CA THR A 244 -24.60 1.22 21.90
C THR A 244 -25.15 1.36 20.48
N SER A 245 -24.76 2.41 19.76
CA SER A 245 -25.14 2.61 18.36
C SER A 245 -24.74 1.42 17.47
N SER A 246 -25.50 1.17 16.41
CA SER A 246 -25.20 0.10 15.45
C SER A 246 -23.79 0.21 14.87
N THR A 247 -23.33 1.44 14.58
CA THR A 247 -21.97 1.74 14.12
C THR A 247 -20.90 1.34 15.14
N ALA A 248 -21.10 1.69 16.42
CA ALA A 248 -20.18 1.30 17.48
C ALA A 248 -20.14 -0.21 17.68
N VAL A 249 -21.30 -0.87 17.73
CA VAL A 249 -21.40 -2.33 17.87
C VAL A 249 -20.69 -3.04 16.70
N ASN A 250 -20.88 -2.57 15.47
CA ASN A 250 -20.22 -3.13 14.29
C ASN A 250 -18.69 -2.90 14.32
N SER A 251 -18.24 -1.70 14.70
CA SER A 251 -16.81 -1.39 14.78
C SER A 251 -16.11 -2.24 15.83
N ARG A 252 -16.72 -2.41 17.00
CA ARG A 252 -16.24 -3.33 18.04
C ARG A 252 -16.14 -4.76 17.54
N LYS A 253 -17.20 -5.27 16.88
CA LYS A 253 -17.22 -6.63 16.33
C LYS A 253 -16.07 -6.83 15.34
N LYS A 254 -15.93 -5.94 14.36
CA LYS A 254 -14.88 -6.03 13.32
C LYS A 254 -13.48 -5.90 13.90
N ALA A 255 -13.25 -5.02 14.88
CA ALA A 255 -11.94 -4.89 15.54
C ALA A 255 -11.50 -6.21 16.20
N LEU A 256 -12.41 -6.87 16.93
CA LEU A 256 -12.14 -8.14 17.60
C LEU A 256 -12.00 -9.31 16.62
N GLU A 257 -12.82 -9.34 15.55
CA GLU A 257 -12.74 -10.34 14.49
C GLU A 257 -11.37 -10.32 13.79
N TYR A 258 -10.91 -9.14 13.34
CA TYR A 258 -9.60 -9.02 12.72
C TYR A 258 -8.44 -9.28 13.69
N LEU A 259 -8.60 -8.94 14.96
CA LEU A 259 -7.59 -9.24 15.99
C LEU A 259 -7.42 -10.75 16.16
N GLU A 260 -8.52 -11.51 16.16
CA GLU A 260 -8.49 -12.97 16.23
C GLU A 260 -7.78 -13.57 15.02
N MET A 261 -8.11 -13.07 13.81
CA MET A 261 -7.46 -13.49 12.56
C MET A 261 -5.96 -13.16 12.58
N ALA A 262 -5.55 -11.97 13.04
CA ALA A 262 -4.15 -11.56 13.14
C ALA A 262 -3.38 -12.52 14.05
N ARG A 263 -3.91 -12.79 15.24
CA ARG A 263 -3.32 -13.74 16.20
C ARG A 263 -3.28 -15.18 15.67
N HIS A 264 -4.24 -15.56 14.82
CA HIS A 264 -4.20 -16.87 14.16
C HIS A 264 -3.06 -16.95 13.16
N ALA A 265 -2.90 -15.93 12.30
CA ALA A 265 -1.79 -15.85 11.35
C ALA A 265 -0.41 -15.90 12.07
N GLU A 266 -0.28 -15.21 13.20
CA GLU A 266 0.92 -15.23 14.06
C GLU A 266 1.18 -16.57 14.76
N ARG A 267 0.15 -17.37 15.08
CA ARG A 267 0.38 -18.68 15.72
C ARG A 267 0.83 -19.73 14.72
N GLY A 268 0.40 -19.62 13.46
CA GLY A 268 0.77 -20.54 12.40
C GLY A 268 2.24 -20.45 11.98
N HIS A 269 2.91 -19.33 12.26
CA HIS A 269 4.27 -19.01 11.79
C HIS A 269 4.96 -18.19 12.87
N GLN A 270 6.21 -18.49 13.25
CA GLN A 270 6.93 -17.86 14.38
C GLN A 270 7.21 -16.34 14.19
N SER A 271 6.17 -15.51 14.07
CA SER A 271 6.23 -14.08 13.74
C SER A 271 6.70 -13.20 14.91
N SER A 272 7.04 -13.77 16.07
CA SER A 272 7.55 -13.04 17.23
C SER A 272 8.92 -12.40 16.98
N ASP A 273 9.71 -12.99 16.08
CA ASP A 273 11.08 -12.53 15.75
C ASP A 273 11.13 -11.84 14.36
N SER A 274 9.98 -11.46 13.79
CA SER A 274 9.92 -10.81 12.48
C SER A 274 10.59 -9.43 12.51
N HIS A 275 11.46 -9.16 11.53
CA HIS A 275 12.04 -7.85 11.26
C HIS A 275 11.14 -6.93 10.42
N ASN A 276 9.90 -7.33 10.14
CA ASN A 276 8.94 -6.52 9.39
C ASN A 276 8.45 -5.33 10.23
N GLN A 277 9.02 -4.16 9.99
CA GLN A 277 8.70 -2.92 10.71
C GLN A 277 7.22 -2.50 10.58
N ARG A 278 6.61 -2.68 9.40
CA ARG A 278 5.18 -2.37 9.21
C ARG A 278 4.30 -3.23 10.11
N TYR A 279 4.56 -4.53 10.14
CA TYR A 279 3.84 -5.45 11.03
C TYR A 279 3.97 -5.04 12.50
N GLN A 280 5.20 -4.79 12.97
CA GLN A 280 5.45 -4.37 14.34
C GLN A 280 4.73 -3.05 14.68
N SER A 281 4.81 -2.06 13.79
CA SER A 281 4.17 -0.76 13.95
C SER A 281 2.64 -0.88 13.98
N MET A 282 2.04 -1.57 13.00
CA MET A 282 0.58 -1.75 12.95
C MET A 282 0.07 -2.51 14.17
N LYS A 283 0.78 -3.54 14.62
CA LYS A 283 0.46 -4.28 15.84
C LYS A 283 0.48 -3.37 17.07
N ALA A 284 1.56 -2.61 17.27
CA ALA A 284 1.68 -1.73 18.43
C ALA A 284 0.57 -0.67 18.47
N ILE A 285 0.24 -0.04 17.34
CA ILE A 285 -0.83 0.96 17.27
C ILE A 285 -2.21 0.30 17.47
N ALA A 286 -2.44 -0.87 16.89
CA ALA A 286 -3.68 -1.62 17.09
C ALA A 286 -3.89 -1.99 18.56
N GLU A 287 -2.86 -2.49 19.23
CA GLU A 287 -2.90 -2.81 20.66
C GLU A 287 -3.19 -1.57 21.51
N GLN A 288 -2.56 -0.43 21.19
CA GLN A 288 -2.84 0.83 21.87
C GLN A 288 -4.32 1.24 21.70
N HIS A 289 -4.85 1.25 20.48
CA HIS A 289 -6.26 1.59 20.23
C HIS A 289 -7.23 0.62 20.91
N LEU A 290 -6.92 -0.68 20.97
CA LEU A 290 -7.72 -1.68 21.67
C LEU A 290 -7.76 -1.44 23.20
N LYS A 291 -6.66 -1.00 23.79
CA LYS A 291 -6.58 -0.63 25.21
C LYS A 291 -7.33 0.66 25.50
N ASP A 292 -7.11 1.70 24.70
CA ASP A 292 -7.78 2.99 24.86
C ASP A 292 -9.29 2.87 24.71
N SER A 293 -9.74 1.97 23.84
CA SER A 293 -11.15 1.63 23.65
C SER A 293 -11.72 0.64 24.66
N ARG A 294 -10.89 0.11 25.59
CA ARG A 294 -11.25 -0.93 26.57
C ARG A 294 -11.83 -2.21 25.95
N LEU A 295 -11.46 -2.50 24.70
CA LEU A 295 -11.84 -3.72 24.00
C LEU A 295 -10.99 -4.92 24.44
N VAL A 296 -9.78 -4.65 24.92
CA VAL A 296 -8.89 -5.61 25.57
C VAL A 296 -8.44 -5.01 26.91
N THR A 297 -8.33 -5.84 27.93
CA THR A 297 -7.79 -5.43 29.23
C THR A 297 -6.29 -5.68 29.26
N ASP A 298 -5.53 -4.84 29.96
CA ASP A 298 -4.14 -5.19 30.26
C ASP A 298 -4.13 -6.52 31.03
N PRO A 299 -3.14 -7.40 30.80
CA PRO A 299 -2.91 -8.50 31.71
C PRO A 299 -2.80 -7.91 33.13
N PRO A 300 -3.40 -8.55 34.15
CA PRO A 300 -3.33 -8.02 35.50
C PRO A 300 -1.86 -7.76 35.83
N GLN A 301 -1.54 -6.51 36.17
CA GLN A 301 -0.22 -6.17 36.68
C GLN A 301 0.03 -7.13 37.84
N GLN A 302 1.00 -8.04 37.68
CA GLN A 302 1.44 -8.85 38.80
C GLN A 302 1.85 -7.85 39.89
N PRO A 303 1.31 -7.97 41.12
CA PRO A 303 1.68 -7.05 42.18
C PRO A 303 3.20 -7.12 42.32
N THR A 304 3.86 -6.00 42.03
CA THR A 304 5.25 -5.80 42.35
C THR A 304 5.37 -6.00 43.85
N THR A 305 5.81 -7.20 44.23
CA THR A 305 6.25 -7.47 45.58
C THR A 305 7.49 -6.61 45.76
N HIS A 306 7.28 -5.41 46.33
CA HIS A 306 8.35 -4.59 46.86
C HIS A 306 9.15 -5.47 47.83
N ARG A 307 10.28 -6.00 47.36
CA ARG A 307 11.35 -6.50 48.21
C ARG A 307 11.88 -5.31 48.99
N TYR A 308 11.29 -5.04 50.14
CA TYR A 308 11.99 -4.35 51.22
C TYR A 308 13.06 -5.31 51.74
N ALA A 309 14.24 -5.20 51.17
CA ALA A 309 15.44 -5.79 51.74
C ALA A 309 16.51 -4.69 51.73
N TRP A 310 17.09 -4.43 52.91
CA TRP A 310 18.25 -3.58 53.19
C TRP A 310 17.91 -2.06 53.10
N ILE A 311 17.90 -1.28 54.19
CA ILE A 311 19.03 -0.95 55.07
C ILE A 311 18.50 -0.61 56.48
N ARG A 312 18.96 -1.33 57.51
CA ARG A 312 19.06 -0.82 58.90
C ARG A 312 20.39 -1.27 59.46
N HIS A 313 21.44 -0.51 59.15
CA HIS A 313 22.65 -0.40 59.96
C HIS A 313 23.10 1.06 59.89
N LEU A 314 22.79 1.81 60.94
CA LEU A 314 23.48 3.00 61.44
C LEU A 314 22.69 3.46 62.66
N PHE A 315 23.11 3.01 63.85
CA PHE A 315 23.09 3.68 65.16
C PHE A 315 23.31 2.65 66.28
N SER A 316 24.58 2.26 66.47
CA SER A 316 25.31 2.13 67.75
C SER A 316 26.69 1.55 67.46
#